data_AF-A0A1Q3LIA8-F1
#
_entry.id   AF-A0A1Q3LIA8-F1
#
_cell.length_a   1.000
_cell.length_b   1.000
_cell.length_c   1.000
_cell.angle_alpha   90.00
_cell.angle_beta   90.00
_cell.angle_gamma   90.00
#
_symmetry.space_group_name_H-M   'P 1'
#
loop_
_entity.id
_entity.type
_entity.pdbx_description
1 polymer ?
#
loop_
_entity_poly.entity_id
_entity_poly.type
_entity_poly.pdbx_seq_one_letter_code
_entity_poly.pdbx_strand_id
1 'polypeptide(L)'
;MRRPLIVLMSLSLAGCSAWAHYSDPRRASRIDDRYAERDACLVKNAAAQGSSGGSAVDLARTISLNCQAETDALIAVSDPAYDPRVAAAIERDTQRRAEGFIMKARNGTLSTPTPLVAPN
;
A
#
# COMPACT_ATOMS: atom_id res chain seq x y z
N MET A 1 7.24 47.90 34.07
CA MET A 1 7.85 46.59 34.41
C MET A 1 6.84 45.48 34.12
N ARG A 2 7.36 44.32 33.68
CA ARG A 2 6.65 43.02 33.46
C ARG A 2 5.76 42.91 32.23
N ARG A 3 6.33 42.38 31.13
CA ARG A 3 5.65 41.43 30.22
C ARG A 3 6.49 40.76 29.10
N PRO A 4 7.85 40.69 29.09
CA PRO A 4 8.53 39.89 28.06
C PRO A 4 8.70 38.40 28.43
N LEU A 5 8.21 37.95 29.60
CA LEU A 5 8.50 36.61 30.12
C LEU A 5 7.52 35.51 29.64
N ILE A 6 6.38 35.88 29.04
CA ILE A 6 5.36 34.90 28.65
C ILE A 6 5.61 34.32 27.25
N VAL A 7 6.27 35.06 26.36
CA VAL A 7 6.48 34.62 24.96
C VAL A 7 7.58 33.56 24.84
N LEU A 8 8.54 33.54 25.78
CA LEU A 8 9.62 32.54 25.81
C LEU A 8 9.16 31.17 26.32
N MET A 9 8.04 31.08 27.04
CA MET A 9 7.56 29.84 27.66
C MET A 9 6.67 29.00 26.73
N SER A 10 6.15 29.59 25.65
CA SER A 10 5.35 28.88 24.63
C SER A 10 6.17 28.16 23.56
N LEU A 11 7.49 28.40 23.47
CA LEU A 11 8.37 27.70 22.52
C LEU A 11 8.78 26.29 22.99
N SER A 12 8.49 25.93 24.24
CA SER A 12 8.95 24.69 24.87
C SER A 12 8.06 23.47 24.62
N LEU A 13 6.87 23.63 24.01
CA LEU A 13 5.95 22.51 23.74
C LEU A 13 6.12 21.88 22.34
N ALA A 14 7.06 22.35 21.51
CA ALA A 14 7.43 21.71 20.26
C ALA A 14 8.39 20.51 20.47
N GLY A 15 8.30 19.84 21.61
CA GLY A 15 8.89 18.52 21.80
C GLY A 15 8.08 17.50 21.00
N CYS A 16 8.25 17.50 19.68
CA CYS A 16 7.83 16.40 18.82
C CYS A 16 8.39 15.11 19.43
N SER A 17 7.53 14.26 19.99
CA SER A 17 7.86 12.86 20.21
C SER A 17 7.86 12.15 18.85
N ALA A 18 8.74 12.60 17.96
CA ALA A 18 9.09 11.90 16.74
C ALA A 18 10.06 10.80 17.15
N TRP A 19 9.52 9.75 17.76
CA TRP A 19 10.12 8.43 17.59
C TRP A 19 9.91 8.08 16.13
N ALA A 20 10.75 8.64 15.26
CA ALA A 20 10.92 8.12 13.93
C ALA A 20 11.46 6.71 14.15
N HIS A 21 10.56 5.72 14.14
CA HIS A 21 10.94 4.35 13.92
C HIS A 21 11.68 4.36 12.58
N TYR A 22 13.01 4.44 12.65
CA TYR A 22 13.87 4.42 11.49
C TYR A 22 13.69 3.03 10.87
N SER A 23 12.87 2.96 9.84
CA SER A 23 12.76 1.78 8.99
C SER A 23 14.08 1.64 8.24
N ASP A 24 14.72 0.48 8.34
CA ASP A 24 15.87 0.15 7.50
C ASP A 24 15.53 0.46 6.02
N PRO A 25 16.26 1.37 5.35
CA PRO A 25 15.93 1.79 3.98
C PRO A 25 15.94 0.62 2.99
N ARG A 26 16.75 -0.42 3.24
CA ARG A 26 16.72 -1.64 2.42
C ARG A 26 15.42 -2.40 2.60
N ARG A 27 14.89 -2.46 3.82
CA ARG A 27 13.60 -3.09 4.10
C ARG A 27 12.46 -2.28 3.49
N ALA A 28 12.50 -0.95 3.61
CA ALA A 28 11.52 -0.06 2.98
C ALA A 28 11.48 -0.28 1.46
N SER A 29 12.64 -0.27 0.79
CA SER A 29 12.74 -0.56 -0.66
C SER A 29 12.14 -1.93 -1.02
N ARG A 30 12.44 -2.99 -0.26
CA ARG A 30 11.86 -4.31 -0.52
C ARG A 30 10.35 -4.34 -0.33
N ILE A 31 9.82 -3.59 0.63
CA ILE A 31 8.37 -3.46 0.83
C ILE A 31 7.75 -2.77 -0.38
N ASP A 32 8.36 -1.69 -0.87
CA ASP A 32 7.90 -0.98 -2.07
C ASP A 32 7.92 -1.88 -3.32
N ASP A 33 8.98 -2.68 -3.50
CA ASP A 33 9.07 -3.66 -4.58
C ASP A 33 7.92 -4.69 -4.50
N ARG A 34 7.63 -5.23 -3.30
CA ARG A 34 6.52 -6.17 -3.10
C ARG A 34 5.16 -5.52 -3.33
N TYR A 35 4.99 -4.25 -2.97
CA TYR A 35 3.79 -3.50 -3.30
C TYR A 35 3.60 -3.38 -4.81
N ALA A 36 4.67 -3.06 -5.55
CA ALA A 36 4.62 -2.90 -6.99
C ALA A 36 4.40 -4.23 -7.73
N GLU A 37 5.00 -5.34 -7.27
CA GLU A 37 4.72 -6.68 -7.81
C GLU A 37 3.25 -7.08 -7.62
N ARG A 38 2.72 -6.89 -6.41
CA ARG A 38 1.30 -7.16 -6.12
C ARG A 38 0.41 -6.31 -7.01
N ASP A 39 0.65 -5.00 -7.07
CA ASP A 39 -0.15 -4.09 -7.89
C ASP A 39 -0.04 -4.44 -9.38
N ALA A 40 1.10 -4.97 -9.84
CA ALA A 40 1.24 -5.47 -11.21
C ALA A 40 0.36 -6.69 -11.49
N CYS A 41 0.27 -7.65 -10.55
CA CYS A 41 -0.68 -8.75 -10.65
C CYS A 41 -2.13 -8.25 -10.67
N LEU A 42 -2.48 -7.32 -9.78
CA LEU A 42 -3.83 -6.76 -9.69
C LEU A 42 -4.23 -6.05 -11.00
N VAL A 43 -3.36 -5.21 -11.55
CA VAL A 43 -3.60 -4.51 -12.82
C VAL A 43 -3.75 -5.48 -13.98
N LYS A 44 -2.89 -6.51 -14.06
CA LYS A 44 -2.97 -7.54 -15.12
C LYS A 44 -4.33 -8.24 -15.09
N ASN A 45 -4.77 -8.67 -13.92
CA ASN A 45 -6.06 -9.34 -13.76
C ASN A 45 -7.24 -8.38 -14.00
N ALA A 46 -7.13 -7.12 -13.55
CA ALA A 46 -8.16 -6.11 -13.76
C ALA A 46 -8.31 -5.75 -15.25
N ALA A 47 -7.21 -5.70 -16.00
CA ALA A 47 -7.26 -5.51 -17.46
C ALA A 47 -7.99 -6.65 -18.17
N ALA A 48 -7.79 -7.90 -17.72
CA ALA A 48 -8.46 -9.06 -18.28
C ALA A 48 -9.97 -9.13 -17.94
N GLN A 49 -10.35 -8.61 -16.77
CA GLN A 49 -11.73 -8.71 -16.24
C GLN A 49 -12.52 -7.38 -16.32
N GLY A 50 -11.90 -6.28 -16.74
CA GLY A 50 -12.47 -4.94 -16.65
C GLY A 50 -13.80 -4.76 -17.38
N SER A 51 -13.95 -5.41 -18.54
CA SER A 51 -15.17 -5.38 -19.34
C SER A 51 -16.25 -6.39 -18.89
N SER A 52 -15.97 -7.19 -17.86
CA SER A 52 -16.96 -8.14 -17.34
C SER A 52 -18.07 -7.41 -16.60
N GLY A 53 -19.32 -7.79 -16.88
CA GLY A 53 -20.52 -7.14 -16.33
C GLY A 53 -20.82 -7.45 -14.85
N GLY A 54 -19.90 -8.09 -14.12
CA GLY A 54 -20.05 -8.44 -12.70
C GLY A 54 -19.94 -7.23 -11.76
N SER A 55 -20.20 -7.42 -10.47
CA SER A 55 -19.95 -6.36 -9.48
C SER A 55 -18.44 -6.12 -9.34
N ALA A 56 -18.03 -4.86 -9.11
CA ALA A 56 -16.60 -4.56 -8.91
C ALA A 56 -16.04 -5.28 -7.68
N VAL A 57 -16.87 -5.46 -6.65
CA VAL A 57 -16.50 -6.13 -5.39
C VAL A 57 -16.25 -7.63 -5.60
N ASP A 58 -17.10 -8.31 -6.36
CA ASP A 58 -16.95 -9.76 -6.60
C ASP A 58 -15.77 -10.06 -7.51
N LEU A 59 -15.56 -9.23 -8.54
CA LEU A 59 -14.38 -9.30 -9.37
C LEU A 59 -13.12 -9.00 -8.54
N ALA A 60 -13.14 -7.98 -7.68
CA ALA A 60 -12.01 -7.66 -6.84
C ALA A 60 -11.65 -8.77 -5.87
N ARG A 61 -12.65 -9.46 -5.29
CA ARG A 61 -12.44 -10.65 -4.47
C ARG A 61 -11.73 -11.74 -5.27
N THR A 62 -12.20 -12.00 -6.49
CA THR A 62 -11.60 -13.00 -7.39
C THR A 62 -10.16 -12.64 -7.73
N ILE A 63 -9.90 -11.38 -8.11
CA ILE A 63 -8.56 -10.88 -8.43
C ILE A 63 -7.63 -10.95 -7.22
N SER A 64 -8.13 -10.62 -6.02
CA SER A 64 -7.34 -10.70 -4.79
C SER A 64 -6.88 -12.13 -4.51
N LEU A 65 -7.77 -13.11 -4.71
CA LEU A 65 -7.44 -14.54 -4.60
C LEU A 65 -6.42 -14.98 -5.67
N ASN A 66 -6.53 -14.46 -6.90
CA ASN A 66 -5.55 -14.76 -7.96
C ASN A 66 -4.16 -14.18 -7.66
N CYS A 67 -4.08 -13.08 -6.91
CA CYS A 67 -2.85 -12.40 -6.52
C CYS A 67 -2.46 -12.66 -5.05
N GLN A 68 -2.91 -13.78 -4.50
CA GLN A 68 -2.65 -14.13 -3.10
C GLN A 68 -1.15 -14.38 -2.86
N ALA A 69 -0.44 -14.98 -3.82
CA ALA A 69 0.99 -15.25 -3.69
C ALA A 69 1.82 -13.96 -3.52
N GLU A 70 1.52 -12.91 -4.30
CA GLU A 70 2.15 -11.60 -4.19
C GLU A 70 1.75 -10.89 -2.89
N THR A 71 0.50 -11.07 -2.46
CA THR A 71 0.01 -10.53 -1.17
C THR A 71 0.71 -11.18 0.02
N ASP A 72 0.87 -12.51 0.01
CA ASP A 72 1.58 -13.26 1.05
C ASP A 72 3.06 -12.87 1.09
N ALA A 73 3.70 -12.68 -0.08
CA ALA A 73 5.07 -12.19 -0.16
C ALA A 73 5.23 -10.77 0.42
N LEU A 74 4.26 -9.89 0.17
CA LEU A 74 4.23 -8.55 0.77
C LEU A 74 4.04 -8.61 2.29
N ILE A 75 3.15 -9.46 2.79
CA ILE A 75 2.93 -9.67 4.23
C ILE A 75 4.23 -10.13 4.89
N ALA A 76 4.92 -11.13 4.32
CA ALA A 76 6.15 -11.68 4.87
C ALA A 76 7.27 -10.64 5.03
N VAL A 77 7.37 -9.66 4.13
CA VAL A 77 8.40 -8.59 4.20
C VAL A 77 7.94 -7.43 5.10
N SER A 78 6.63 -7.13 5.09
CA SER A 78 6.05 -6.03 5.85
C SER A 78 6.02 -6.33 7.34
N ASP A 79 5.77 -7.59 7.71
CA ASP A 79 5.52 -8.00 9.09
C ASP A 79 6.32 -9.25 9.52
N PRO A 80 7.60 -9.07 9.87
CA PRO A 80 8.43 -10.16 10.40
C PRO A 80 8.02 -10.58 11.81
N ALA A 81 7.15 -9.82 12.49
CA ALA A 81 6.64 -10.17 13.82
C ALA A 81 5.36 -11.02 13.74
N TYR A 82 4.80 -11.22 12.54
CA TYR A 82 3.57 -11.98 12.29
C TYR A 82 2.37 -11.48 13.13
N ASP A 83 2.22 -10.16 13.27
CA ASP A 83 1.01 -9.54 13.78
C ASP A 83 -0.16 -9.72 12.79
N PRO A 84 -1.21 -10.47 13.15
CA PRO A 84 -2.35 -10.72 12.27
C PRO A 84 -3.07 -9.43 11.82
N ARG A 85 -2.89 -8.31 12.53
CA ARG A 85 -3.46 -7.02 12.14
C ARG A 85 -2.80 -6.45 10.89
N VAL A 86 -1.50 -6.69 10.69
CA VAL A 86 -0.77 -6.21 9.50
C VAL A 86 -1.17 -7.04 8.29
N ALA A 87 -1.20 -8.37 8.43
CA ALA A 87 -1.71 -9.27 7.40
C ALA A 87 -3.12 -8.87 6.95
N ALA A 88 -4.06 -8.72 7.91
CA ALA A 88 -5.43 -8.34 7.60
C ALA A 88 -5.53 -6.92 6.99
N ALA A 89 -4.64 -6.00 7.35
CA ALA A 89 -4.59 -4.66 6.74
C ALA A 89 -4.12 -4.70 5.28
N ILE A 90 -3.10 -5.52 5.00
CA ILE A 90 -2.57 -5.71 3.64
C ILE A 90 -3.61 -6.41 2.77
N GLU A 91 -4.29 -7.46 3.25
CA GLU A 91 -5.37 -8.12 2.51
C GLU A 91 -6.52 -7.17 2.17
N ARG A 92 -6.96 -6.34 3.12
CA ARG A 92 -7.97 -5.29 2.86
C ARG A 92 -7.47 -4.24 1.87
N ASP A 93 -6.20 -3.87 1.93
CA ASP A 93 -5.59 -2.96 0.94
C ASP A 93 -5.58 -3.59 -0.46
N THR A 94 -5.19 -4.86 -0.58
CA THR A 94 -5.21 -5.63 -1.83
C THR A 94 -6.60 -5.61 -2.46
N GLN A 95 -7.65 -5.93 -1.68
CA GLN A 95 -9.01 -5.94 -2.20
C GLN A 95 -9.47 -4.55 -2.65
N ARG A 96 -9.24 -3.50 -1.85
CA ARG A 96 -9.61 -2.13 -2.23
C ARG A 96 -8.89 -1.66 -3.49
N ARG A 97 -7.62 -2.01 -3.66
CA ARG A 97 -6.86 -1.69 -4.88
C ARG A 97 -7.38 -2.46 -6.07
N ALA A 98 -7.70 -3.74 -5.91
CA ALA A 98 -8.32 -4.55 -6.97
C ALA A 98 -9.63 -3.90 -7.47
N GLU A 99 -10.51 -3.47 -6.56
CA GLU A 99 -11.73 -2.72 -6.89
C GLU A 99 -11.39 -1.45 -7.68
N GLY A 100 -10.44 -0.66 -7.19
CA GLY A 100 -9.97 0.55 -7.85
C GLY A 100 -9.45 0.30 -9.27
N PHE A 101 -8.67 -0.77 -9.48
CA PHE A 101 -8.15 -1.14 -10.79
C PHE A 101 -9.25 -1.63 -11.74
N ILE A 102 -10.26 -2.34 -11.25
CA ILE A 102 -11.43 -2.72 -12.06
C ILE A 102 -12.18 -1.48 -12.52
N MET A 103 -12.40 -0.51 -11.62
CA MET A 103 -13.06 0.75 -11.98
C MET A 103 -12.25 1.54 -13.01
N LYS A 104 -10.91 1.55 -12.89
CA LYS A 104 -10.00 2.11 -13.89
C LYS A 104 -10.01 1.33 -15.21
N ALA A 105 -10.24 0.02 -15.18
CA ALA A 105 -10.34 -0.76 -16.41
C ALA A 105 -11.62 -0.41 -17.16
N ARG A 106 -12.73 -0.26 -16.42
CA ARG A 106 -14.06 0.07 -16.95
C ARG A 106 -14.14 1.44 -17.58
N ASN A 107 -13.46 2.43 -17.00
CA ASN A 107 -13.45 3.80 -17.51
C ASN A 107 -12.33 4.05 -18.54
N GLY A 108 -11.54 3.03 -18.89
CA GLY A 108 -10.44 3.13 -19.85
C GLY A 108 -9.20 3.87 -19.33
N THR A 109 -9.08 4.13 -18.02
CA THR A 109 -7.93 4.84 -17.41
C THR A 109 -6.95 3.90 -16.70
N LEU A 110 -7.01 2.60 -16.94
CA LEU A 110 -6.07 1.63 -16.38
C LEU A 110 -4.74 1.72 -17.13
N SER A 111 -3.70 2.20 -16.45
CA SER A 111 -2.33 2.17 -16.97
C SER A 111 -1.68 0.83 -16.65
N THR A 112 -0.89 0.30 -17.58
CA THR A 112 -0.04 -0.87 -17.31
C THR A 112 1.03 -0.50 -16.28
N PRO A 113 1.39 -1.42 -15.37
CA PRO A 113 2.46 -1.18 -14.42
C PRO A 113 3.77 -1.04 -15.21
N THR A 114 4.56 -0.03 -14.89
CA THR A 114 5.95 0.04 -15.37
C THR A 114 6.71 -1.16 -14.79
N PRO A 115 7.43 -1.95 -15.60
CA PRO A 115 8.24 -3.04 -15.07
C PRO A 115 9.21 -2.50 -14.02
N LEU A 116 9.28 -3.14 -12.85
CA LEU A 116 10.35 -2.91 -11.90
C LEU A 116 11.64 -3.38 -12.56
N VAL A 117 12.37 -2.45 -13.17
CA VAL A 117 13.76 -2.70 -13.55
C VAL A 117 14.54 -2.74 -12.26
N ALA A 118 14.95 -3.93 -11.83
CA ALA A 118 15.89 -4.07 -10.73
C ALA A 118 17.20 -3.32 -11.09
N PRO A 119 17.72 -2.43 -10.23
CA PRO A 119 19.07 -1.95 -10.40
C PRO A 119 20.04 -3.14 -10.26
N ASN A 120 20.91 -3.31 -11.25
CA ASN A 120 21.95 -4.34 -11.29
C ASN A 120 22.86 -4.33 -10.06
#